data_AF-A0A6P0RHQ6-F1
#
_entry.id   AF-A0A6P0RHQ6-F1
#
_cell.length_a   1.000
_cell.length_b   1.000
_cell.length_c   1.000
_cell.angle_alpha   90.00
_cell.angle_beta   90.00
_cell.angle_gamma   90.00
#
_symmetry.space_group_name_H-M   'P 1'
#
loop_
_entity.id
_entity.type
_entity.pdbx_description
1 polymer ?
#
loop_
_entity_poly.entity_id
_entity_poly.type
_entity_poly.pdbx_seq_one_letter_code
_entity_poly.pdbx_strand_id
1 'polypeptide(L)' 'MSQGALSDLKVIDLTQYIAGSYCTKLLAGFGAEVIKVEPPSGDPVRRKL' A
#
# COMPACT_ATOMS: atom_id res chain seq x y z
N MET A 1 2.45 -2.46 -24.11
CA MET A 1 1.95 -1.72 -22.92
C MET A 1 3.16 -1.16 -22.22
N SER A 2 3.21 0.13 -21.92
CA SER A 2 4.33 0.71 -21.17
C SER A 2 4.26 0.23 -19.72
N GLN A 3 5.32 -0.38 -19.23
CA GLN A 3 5.42 -0.79 -17.85
C GLN A 3 5.39 0.47 -16.94
N GLY A 4 4.67 0.43 -15.81
CA GLY A 4 4.58 1.56 -14.88
C GLY A 4 5.96 1.98 -14.35
N ALA A 5 6.12 3.26 -13.99
CA ALA A 5 7.40 3.83 -13.57
C ALA A 5 8.07 3.10 -12.38
N LEU A 6 7.29 2.39 -11.55
CA LEU A 6 7.74 1.66 -10.37
C LEU A 6 7.51 0.14 -10.46
N SER A 7 7.35 -0.37 -11.68
CA SER A 7 6.92 -1.75 -11.94
C SER A 7 7.91 -2.85 -11.56
N ASP A 8 9.16 -2.48 -11.29
CA ASP A 8 10.22 -3.36 -10.82
C ASP A 8 10.33 -3.38 -9.28
N LEU A 9 9.51 -2.60 -8.58
CA LEU A 9 9.54 -2.49 -7.12
C LEU A 9 8.50 -3.38 -6.45
N LYS A 10 8.93 -4.03 -5.36
CA LYS A 10 8.06 -4.69 -4.37
C LYS A 10 8.16 -3.95 -3.04
N VAL A 11 7.03 -3.48 -2.53
CA VAL A 11 6.94 -2.64 -1.33
C VAL A 11 6.18 -3.37 -0.24
N ILE A 12 6.77 -3.47 0.95
CA ILE A 12 6.09 -3.96 2.15
C ILE A 12 5.52 -2.77 2.91
N ASP A 13 4.19 -2.68 2.99
CA ASP A 13 3.49 -1.60 3.69
C ASP A 13 3.09 -2.02 5.12
N LEU A 14 3.89 -1.55 6.08
CA LEU A 14 3.68 -1.72 7.52
C LEU A 14 2.94 -0.54 8.16
N THR A 15 2.52 0.44 7.38
CA THR A 15 1.87 1.65 7.89
C THR A 15 0.46 1.34 8.39
N GLN A 16 -0.13 2.25 9.16
CA GLN A 16 -1.51 2.12 9.62
C GLN A 16 -2.25 3.43 9.36
N TYR A 17 -3.58 3.40 9.42
CA TYR A 17 -4.41 4.57 9.14
C TYR A 17 -4.17 5.11 7.71
N ILE A 18 -4.35 6.41 7.51
CA ILE A 18 -4.55 6.99 6.18
C ILE A 18 -3.23 7.41 5.53
N ALA A 19 -2.36 8.13 6.25
CA ALA A 19 -1.23 8.83 5.63
C ALA A 19 -0.26 7.87 4.91
N GLY A 20 0.13 6.78 5.57
CA GLY A 20 1.03 5.78 5.00
C GLY A 20 0.38 4.96 3.90
N SER A 21 -0.81 4.41 4.16
CA SER A 21 -1.59 3.63 3.20
C SER A 21 -1.92 4.42 1.93
N TYR A 22 -2.09 5.74 2.03
CA TYR A 22 -2.29 6.60 0.87
C TYR A 22 -1.01 6.78 0.06
N CYS A 23 0.14 6.94 0.72
CA CYS A 23 1.44 7.01 0.05
C CYS A 23 1.70 5.74 -0.77
N THR A 24 1.55 4.56 -0.17
CA THR A 24 1.79 3.28 -0.84
C THR A 24 0.74 2.97 -1.92
N LYS A 25 -0.50 3.44 -1.75
CA LYS A 25 -1.51 3.42 -2.83
C LYS A 25 -1.06 4.18 -4.07
N LEU A 26 -0.38 5.32 -3.93
CA LEU A 26 0.19 6.05 -5.07
C LEU A 26 1.30 5.25 -5.75
N LEU A 27 2.18 4.60 -4.97
CA LEU A 27 3.23 3.73 -5.52
C LEU A 27 2.65 2.58 -6.34
N ALA A 28 1.59 1.94 -5.85
CA ALA A 28 0.86 0.91 -6.58
C ALA A 28 0.26 1.47 -7.89
N GLY A 29 -0.27 2.70 -7.86
CA GLY A 29 -0.76 3.39 -9.06
C GLY A 29 0.31 3.62 -10.13
N PHE A 30 1.58 3.75 -9.73
CA PHE A 30 2.73 3.82 -10.64
C PHE A 30 3.34 2.45 -11.00
N GLY A 31 2.72 1.35 -10.58
CA GLY A 31 3.05 -0.01 -10.99
C GLY A 31 3.76 -0.86 -9.95
N ALA A 32 4.06 -0.35 -8.76
CA ALA A 32 4.71 -1.14 -7.72
C ALA A 32 3.80 -2.27 -7.19
N GLU A 33 4.40 -3.43 -6.88
CA GLU A 33 3.71 -4.49 -6.14
C GLU A 33 3.72 -4.14 -4.65
N VAL A 34 2.59 -3.70 -4.11
CA VAL A 34 2.47 -3.32 -2.70
C VAL A 34 1.79 -4.41 -1.90
N ILE A 35 2.48 -4.95 -0.90
CA ILE A 35 1.96 -5.95 0.04
C ILE A 35 1.69 -5.27 1.38
N LYS A 36 0.41 -5.11 1.71
CA LYS A 36 -0.01 -4.60 3.03
C LYS A 36 0.13 -5.70 4.07
N VAL A 37 0.89 -5.44 5.13
CA VAL A 37 0.93 -6.29 6.32
C VAL A 37 0.05 -5.65 7.38
N GLU A 38 -0.86 -6.42 7.94
CA GLU A 38 -1.80 -5.96 8.95
C GLU A 38 -1.73 -6.87 10.19
N PRO A 39 -2.07 -6.35 11.38
CA PRO A 39 -2.35 -7.21 12.53
C PRO A 39 -3.47 -8.21 12.20
N PRO A 40 -3.61 -9.33 12.93
CA PRO A 40 -4.70 -10.28 12.72
C PRO A 40 -6.11 -9.65 12.83
N SER A 41 -6.25 -8.57 13.60
CA SER A 41 -7.51 -7.82 13.69
C SER A 41 -7.79 -6.96 12.44
N GLY A 42 -6.79 -6.71 11.60
CA GLY A 42 -6.81 -5.76 10.49
C GLY A 42 -6.44 -4.33 10.92
N ASP A 43 -6.07 -3.51 9.95
CA ASP A 43 -5.79 -2.08 10.12
C ASP A 43 -6.96 -1.39 10.83
N PRO A 44 -6.71 -0.57 11.88
CA PRO A 44 -7.76 0.16 12.58
C PRO A 44 -8.74 0.91 11.67
N VAL A 45 -8.27 1.46 10.54
CA VAL A 45 -9.11 2.21 9.58
C VAL A 45 -10.24 1.37 8.98
N ARG A 46 -10.12 0.03 8.98
CA ARG A 46 -11.16 -0.88 8.46
C ARG A 46 -12.40 -0.94 9.34
N ARG A 47 -12.29 -0.62 10.64
CA ARG A 47 -13.35 -0.87 11.61
C ARG A 47 -14.11 0.38 12.06
N LYS A 48 -13.66 1.60 11.73
CA LYS A 48 -14.41 2.88 11.79
C LYS A 48 -13.46 4.10 11.67
N LEU A 49 -13.98 5.20 11.10
CA LEU A 49 -13.73 6.57 11.58
C LEU A 49 -14.70 6.85 12.73
#